data_AF-A0A2K3MZM3-F1
#
_entry.id   AF-A0A2K3MZM3-F1
#
_cell.length_a   1.000
_cell.length_b   1.000
_cell.length_c   1.000
_cell.angle_alpha   90.00
_cell.angle_beta   90.00
_cell.angle_gamma   90.00
#
_symmetry.space_group_name_H-M   'P 1'
#
loop_
_entity.id
_entity.type
_entity.pdbx_description
1 polymer ?
#
loop_
_entity_poly.entity_id
_entity_poly.type
_entity_poly.pdbx_seq_one_letter_code
_entity_poly.pdbx_strand_id
1 'polypeptide(L)'
;MFGFGVSSTAAITTAAGSTRILCATICPHSSSLITTHHFSSHFLPTTSVSSSAQRLRCVPIKAMAETASSSPGSKQALISLSDKKDLAFVGNGLQELGFTIVSTGGTASALESAGVAVTKVEQLTQFPEMLDGRVKTLHPNIHGGILARRDQKHHIEALSTHGIGTFDVVVVNLYPFYDKVTSSGGIEFEDGIENIDIGGPAMIRAAAKNHKDVLVVVDSEDYPALLEFLKGNQDEQFRLKLAWKAFQHVASYDSAVSEWLWKQ
;
A
#
# COMPACT_ATOMS: atom_id res chain seq x y z
N MET A 1 -5.49 38.18 57.40
CA MET A 1 -4.09 38.04 57.86
C MET A 1 -3.29 37.59 56.65
N PHE A 2 -2.49 38.51 56.08
CA PHE A 2 -1.38 38.39 55.09
C PHE A 2 -1.55 37.41 53.89
N GLY A 3 -1.36 37.76 52.62
CA GLY A 3 -0.58 38.83 51.97
C GLY A 3 0.51 38.23 51.06
N PHE A 4 0.75 38.87 49.90
CA PHE A 4 1.82 38.66 48.88
C PHE A 4 1.55 37.58 47.81
N GLY A 5 1.54 37.86 46.48
CA GLY A 5 2.45 38.68 45.65
C GLY A 5 3.70 37.84 45.37
N VAL A 6 4.17 37.54 44.14
CA VAL A 6 4.69 38.46 43.10
C VAL A 6 4.77 37.74 41.73
N SER A 7 4.75 38.56 40.67
CA SER A 7 4.91 38.31 39.23
C SER A 7 6.38 38.06 38.77
N SER A 8 6.56 37.95 37.43
CA SER A 8 7.78 38.16 36.62
C SER A 8 8.67 36.92 36.36
N THR A 9 9.32 36.69 35.21
CA THR A 9 9.38 37.33 33.87
C THR A 9 9.96 36.31 32.88
N ALA A 10 9.72 36.53 31.59
CA ALA A 10 10.36 35.84 30.48
C ALA A 10 11.88 36.09 30.38
N ALA A 11 12.62 35.13 29.81
CA ALA A 11 13.95 35.36 29.26
C ALA A 11 14.11 34.62 27.92
N ILE A 12 14.09 35.40 26.85
CA ILE A 12 14.62 35.08 25.52
C ILE A 12 16.14 35.13 25.61
N THR A 13 16.85 34.12 25.09
CA THR A 13 18.28 34.27 24.79
C THR A 13 18.54 33.76 23.38
N THR A 14 18.79 34.71 22.50
CA THR A 14 19.42 34.54 21.18
C THR A 14 20.94 34.44 21.37
N ALA A 15 21.58 33.49 20.69
CA ALA A 15 23.03 33.50 20.51
C ALA A 15 23.36 33.18 19.06
N ALA A 16 23.75 34.24 18.34
CA ALA A 16 24.34 34.17 17.02
C ALA A 16 25.84 33.86 17.17
N GLY A 17 26.32 32.82 16.49
CA GLY A 17 27.73 32.45 16.41
C GLY A 17 28.15 32.32 14.95
N SER A 18 28.78 33.37 14.44
CA SER A 18 29.42 33.43 13.13
C SER A 18 30.81 32.80 13.21
N THR A 19 31.14 31.84 12.34
CA THR A 19 32.53 31.57 12.00
C THR A 19 32.64 31.26 10.51
N ARG A 20 33.57 31.99 9.89
CA ARG A 20 33.84 32.09 8.47
C ARG A 20 35.04 31.19 8.12
N ILE A 21 35.02 30.68 6.88
CA ILE A 21 36.17 30.41 5.99
C ILE A 21 36.96 29.11 6.26
N LEU A 22 36.85 28.16 5.32
CA LEU A 22 38.01 27.82 4.48
C LEU A 22 37.58 27.33 3.09
N CYS A 23 37.99 28.14 2.12
CA CYS A 23 37.95 27.93 0.68
C CYS A 23 39.11 27.00 0.29
N ALA A 24 38.87 26.03 -0.58
CA ALA A 24 39.93 25.35 -1.32
C ALA A 24 39.55 25.29 -2.82
N THR A 25 40.18 26.20 -3.57
CA THR A 25 40.50 26.17 -5.01
C THR A 25 40.86 24.77 -5.52
N ILE A 26 40.25 24.24 -6.58
CA ILE A 26 40.51 24.44 -8.03
C ILE A 26 41.86 23.87 -8.54
N CYS A 27 41.72 22.83 -9.41
CA CYS A 27 42.54 22.40 -10.57
C CYS A 27 43.89 21.67 -10.38
N PRO A 28 44.45 21.01 -11.44
CA PRO A 28 43.86 20.52 -12.70
C PRO A 28 44.31 19.09 -13.13
N HIS A 29 43.76 18.64 -14.26
CA HIS A 29 44.29 17.60 -15.17
C HIS A 29 45.82 17.63 -15.37
N SER A 30 46.41 16.43 -15.48
CA SER A 30 47.59 16.20 -16.34
C SER A 30 47.57 14.77 -16.87
N SER A 31 47.69 14.67 -18.19
CA SER A 31 47.77 13.44 -18.98
C SER A 31 49.15 12.78 -18.89
N SER A 32 49.14 11.48 -19.21
CA SER A 32 50.21 10.70 -19.83
C SER A 32 51.47 10.41 -19.01
N LEU A 33 51.79 9.11 -18.87
CA LEU A 33 53.05 8.56 -19.36
C LEU A 33 52.93 7.04 -19.49
N ILE A 34 53.37 6.59 -20.66
CA ILE A 34 53.40 5.22 -21.17
C ILE A 34 54.62 4.53 -20.57
N THR A 35 54.44 3.34 -20.00
CA THR A 35 55.56 2.43 -19.72
C THR A 35 55.24 1.08 -20.34
N THR A 36 55.93 0.79 -21.45
CA THR A 36 55.90 -0.48 -22.17
C THR A 36 56.65 -1.55 -21.38
N HIS A 37 55.94 -2.61 -20.97
CA HIS A 37 56.58 -3.88 -20.62
C HIS A 37 56.25 -4.94 -21.66
N HIS A 38 57.30 -5.38 -22.34
CA HIS A 38 57.36 -6.57 -23.17
C HIS A 38 56.87 -7.79 -22.40
N PHE A 39 55.88 -8.50 -22.91
CA PHE A 39 55.63 -9.89 -22.52
C PHE A 39 55.23 -10.74 -23.73
N SER A 40 55.89 -11.88 -23.83
CA SER A 40 56.00 -12.77 -24.99
C SER A 40 54.67 -13.33 -25.49
N SER A 41 54.55 -13.40 -26.81
CA SER A 41 53.49 -14.10 -27.54
C SER A 41 53.66 -15.61 -27.45
N HIS A 42 52.75 -16.29 -26.77
CA HIS A 42 52.47 -17.70 -27.03
C HIS A 42 51.14 -17.82 -27.78
N PHE A 43 51.24 -18.27 -29.03
CA PHE A 43 50.15 -18.65 -29.91
C PHE A 43 49.40 -19.87 -29.33
N LEU A 44 48.08 -19.75 -29.19
CA LEU A 44 47.15 -20.88 -29.09
C LEU A 44 45.94 -20.62 -30.00
N PRO A 45 45.28 -21.67 -30.52
CA PRO A 45 44.39 -21.57 -31.68
C PRO A 45 43.04 -20.99 -31.28
N THR A 46 42.54 -20.05 -32.10
CA THR A 46 41.19 -19.51 -32.03
C THR A 46 40.17 -20.54 -32.51
N THR A 47 39.38 -21.09 -31.61
CA THR A 47 38.10 -21.73 -31.95
C THR A 47 37.03 -20.65 -31.99
N SER A 48 36.46 -20.42 -33.18
CA SER A 48 35.36 -19.48 -33.38
C SER A 48 34.07 -20.05 -32.79
N VAL A 49 33.69 -19.58 -31.59
CA VAL A 49 32.34 -19.82 -31.07
C VAL A 49 31.44 -18.72 -31.61
N SER A 50 30.53 -19.10 -32.50
CA SER A 50 29.44 -18.24 -32.98
C SER A 50 28.50 -17.91 -31.82
N SER A 51 28.70 -16.74 -31.21
CA SER A 51 27.77 -16.16 -30.24
C SER A 51 26.53 -15.65 -30.97
N SER A 52 25.46 -16.46 -30.99
CA SER A 52 24.13 -16.00 -31.35
C SER A 52 23.61 -15.09 -30.24
N ALA A 53 23.87 -13.79 -30.37
CA ALA A 53 23.28 -12.76 -29.53
C ALA A 53 21.75 -12.71 -29.78
N GLN A 54 21.00 -13.53 -29.06
CA GLN A 54 19.55 -13.36 -28.95
C GLN A 54 19.28 -12.09 -28.14
N ARG A 55 19.00 -10.99 -28.85
CA ARG A 55 18.38 -9.80 -28.26
C ARG A 55 17.08 -10.25 -27.60
N LEU A 56 17.05 -10.25 -26.27
CA LEU A 56 15.81 -10.17 -25.50
C LEU A 56 15.06 -8.92 -25.96
N ARG A 57 14.06 -9.12 -26.82
CA ARG A 57 13.12 -8.06 -27.18
C ARG A 57 12.25 -7.83 -25.96
N CYS A 58 12.45 -6.70 -25.30
CA CYS A 58 11.48 -6.17 -24.36
C CYS A 58 10.18 -5.95 -25.14
N VAL A 59 9.15 -6.74 -24.84
CA VAL A 59 7.82 -6.56 -25.42
C VAL A 59 7.22 -5.33 -24.74
N PRO A 60 6.76 -4.32 -25.48
CA PRO A 60 6.07 -3.19 -24.87
C PRO A 60 4.77 -3.70 -24.24
N ILE A 61 4.50 -3.29 -22.99
CA ILE A 61 3.33 -3.64 -22.14
C ILE A 61 1.96 -3.33 -22.82
N LYS A 62 1.95 -2.76 -24.03
CA LYS A 62 0.78 -2.17 -24.68
C LYS A 62 -0.16 -3.18 -25.38
N ALA A 63 0.01 -4.49 -25.22
CA ALA A 63 -0.78 -5.46 -25.97
C ALA A 63 -1.24 -6.68 -25.15
N MET A 64 -1.95 -6.46 -24.03
CA MET A 64 -2.79 -7.50 -23.37
C MET A 64 -4.05 -6.91 -22.70
N ALA A 65 -4.49 -5.70 -23.09
CA ALA A 65 -5.48 -4.92 -22.34
C ALA A 65 -6.97 -5.25 -22.61
N GLU A 66 -7.31 -6.39 -23.23
CA GLU A 66 -8.69 -6.62 -23.72
C GLU A 66 -9.55 -7.62 -22.93
N THR A 67 -9.11 -8.11 -21.75
CA THR A 67 -9.96 -9.04 -20.97
C THR A 67 -10.14 -8.74 -19.49
N ALA A 68 -9.66 -7.58 -19.01
CA ALA A 68 -9.90 -7.16 -17.62
C ALA A 68 -10.25 -5.66 -17.50
N SER A 69 -10.82 -5.06 -18.55
CA SER A 69 -11.28 -3.67 -18.48
C SER A 69 -12.58 -3.60 -17.67
N SER A 70 -12.48 -3.21 -16.40
CA SER A 70 -13.63 -2.68 -15.67
C SER A 70 -14.27 -1.58 -16.51
N SER A 71 -15.52 -1.74 -16.89
CA SER A 71 -16.25 -0.73 -17.67
C SER A 71 -16.22 0.60 -16.92
N PRO A 72 -15.91 1.73 -17.60
CA PRO A 72 -15.96 3.05 -16.97
C PRO A 72 -17.36 3.30 -16.43
N GLY A 73 -17.54 3.22 -15.11
CA GLY A 73 -18.82 3.44 -14.44
C GLY A 73 -19.35 2.29 -13.57
N SER A 74 -18.69 1.12 -13.49
CA SER A 74 -19.09 0.11 -12.50
C SER A 74 -18.53 0.45 -11.11
N LYS A 75 -19.36 0.37 -10.07
CA LYS A 75 -18.92 0.57 -8.69
C LYS A 75 -18.05 -0.60 -8.27
N GLN A 76 -16.92 -0.35 -7.61
CA GLN A 76 -16.00 -1.42 -7.19
C GLN A 76 -15.78 -1.43 -5.68
N ALA A 77 -15.76 -2.63 -5.10
CA ALA A 77 -15.42 -2.86 -3.71
C ALA A 77 -14.19 -3.76 -3.61
N LEU A 78 -13.16 -3.30 -2.90
CA LEU A 78 -11.98 -4.11 -2.57
C LEU A 78 -12.16 -4.74 -1.20
N ILE A 79 -12.12 -6.07 -1.12
CA ILE A 79 -12.28 -6.82 0.13
C ILE A 79 -11.01 -7.65 0.39
N SER A 80 -10.37 -7.45 1.55
CA SER A 80 -9.19 -8.21 1.96
C SER A 80 -9.22 -8.43 3.46
N LEU A 81 -9.63 -9.62 3.89
CA LEU A 81 -9.91 -9.92 5.29
C LEU A 81 -9.04 -11.07 5.81
N SER A 82 -8.39 -10.81 6.94
CA SER A 82 -7.80 -11.85 7.80
C SER A 82 -8.91 -12.60 8.53
N ASP A 83 -9.72 -11.90 9.33
CA ASP A 83 -10.93 -12.43 9.95
C ASP A 83 -12.12 -12.35 8.99
N LYS A 84 -12.71 -13.50 8.67
CA LYS A 84 -13.78 -13.63 7.66
C LYS A 84 -15.18 -13.65 8.28
N LYS A 85 -15.31 -13.22 9.54
CA LYS A 85 -16.61 -12.98 10.16
C LYS A 85 -17.50 -12.11 9.26
N ASP A 86 -18.73 -12.58 9.05
CA ASP A 86 -19.77 -11.92 8.23
C ASP A 86 -19.36 -11.57 6.79
N LEU A 87 -18.33 -12.22 6.24
CA LEU A 87 -17.82 -12.02 4.87
C LEU A 87 -18.92 -12.20 3.82
N ALA A 88 -19.74 -13.24 3.96
CA ALA A 88 -20.83 -13.52 3.04
C ALA A 88 -21.91 -12.43 3.07
N PHE A 89 -22.18 -11.86 4.26
CA PHE A 89 -23.18 -10.80 4.42
C PHE A 89 -22.75 -9.53 3.68
N VAL A 90 -21.53 -9.06 3.90
CA VAL A 90 -21.02 -7.85 3.23
C VAL A 90 -20.81 -8.09 1.73
N GLY A 91 -20.30 -9.26 1.33
CA GLY A 91 -20.08 -9.60 -0.07
C GLY A 91 -21.37 -9.63 -0.89
N ASN A 92 -22.39 -10.34 -0.41
CA ASN A 92 -23.69 -10.41 -1.09
C ASN A 92 -24.38 -9.05 -1.11
N GLY A 93 -24.39 -8.33 0.02
CA GLY A 93 -25.03 -7.01 0.09
C GLY A 93 -24.40 -5.99 -0.86
N LEU A 94 -23.07 -5.99 -1.02
CA LEU A 94 -22.39 -5.14 -2.00
C LEU A 94 -22.74 -5.56 -3.44
N GLN A 95 -22.77 -6.86 -3.73
CA GLN A 95 -23.12 -7.36 -5.06
C GLN A 95 -24.57 -7.02 -5.44
N GLU A 96 -25.52 -7.12 -4.52
CA GLU A 96 -26.93 -6.71 -4.70
C GLU A 96 -27.06 -5.21 -5.01
N LEU A 97 -26.16 -4.39 -4.47
CA LEU A 97 -26.07 -2.95 -4.74
C LEU A 97 -25.33 -2.62 -6.06
N GLY A 98 -24.96 -3.65 -6.83
CA GLY A 98 -24.30 -3.53 -8.13
C GLY A 98 -22.79 -3.30 -8.07
N PHE A 99 -22.13 -3.61 -6.95
CA PHE A 99 -20.68 -3.53 -6.85
C PHE A 99 -20.01 -4.75 -7.48
N THR A 100 -18.95 -4.49 -8.25
CA THR A 100 -17.98 -5.51 -8.63
C THR A 100 -17.05 -5.75 -7.45
N ILE A 101 -16.99 -6.99 -6.97
CA ILE A 101 -16.11 -7.36 -5.85
C ILE A 101 -14.73 -7.69 -6.38
N VAL A 102 -13.72 -7.01 -5.86
CA VAL A 102 -12.30 -7.31 -6.07
C VAL A 102 -11.72 -7.83 -4.76
N SER A 103 -10.97 -8.93 -4.78
CA SER A 103 -10.49 -9.54 -3.54
C SER A 103 -9.14 -10.25 -3.72
N THR A 104 -8.41 -10.40 -2.61
CA THR A 104 -7.13 -11.13 -2.51
C THR A 104 -7.35 -12.61 -2.24
N GLY A 105 -6.42 -13.48 -2.69
CA GLY A 105 -6.46 -14.96 -2.59
C GLY A 105 -7.41 -15.59 -1.58
N GLY A 106 -7.02 -15.71 -0.31
CA GLY A 106 -7.80 -16.43 0.70
C GLY A 106 -9.18 -15.81 1.00
N THR A 107 -9.33 -14.50 0.83
CA THR A 107 -10.63 -13.81 0.95
C THR A 107 -11.49 -14.06 -0.29
N ALA A 108 -10.88 -14.08 -1.48
CA ALA A 108 -11.55 -14.37 -2.75
C ALA A 108 -12.16 -15.78 -2.74
N SER A 109 -11.39 -16.79 -2.32
CA SER A 109 -11.88 -18.17 -2.24
C SER A 109 -13.04 -18.32 -1.25
N ALA A 110 -13.02 -17.59 -0.13
CA ALA A 110 -14.10 -17.62 0.85
C ALA A 110 -15.38 -16.92 0.35
N LEU A 111 -15.24 -15.82 -0.40
CA LEU A 111 -16.34 -15.13 -1.08
C LEU A 111 -16.96 -16.01 -2.18
N GLU A 112 -16.12 -16.61 -3.03
CA GLU A 112 -16.53 -17.54 -4.09
C GLU A 112 -17.31 -18.73 -3.49
N SER A 113 -16.83 -19.28 -2.37
CA SER A 113 -17.51 -20.38 -1.64
C SER A 113 -18.86 -19.96 -1.06
N ALA A 114 -19.06 -18.67 -0.81
CA ALA A 114 -20.33 -18.09 -0.35
C ALA A 114 -21.26 -17.66 -1.50
N GLY A 115 -20.88 -17.94 -2.76
CA GLY A 115 -21.67 -17.60 -3.95
C GLY A 115 -21.47 -16.17 -4.47
N VAL A 116 -20.50 -15.43 -3.92
CA VAL A 116 -20.19 -14.06 -4.35
C VAL A 116 -19.24 -14.11 -5.55
N ALA A 117 -19.57 -13.38 -6.62
CA ALA A 117 -18.71 -13.28 -7.80
C ALA A 117 -17.52 -12.35 -7.52
N VAL A 118 -16.30 -12.83 -7.76
CA VAL A 118 -15.07 -12.12 -7.40
C VAL A 118 -14.15 -11.95 -8.61
N THR A 119 -13.64 -10.74 -8.78
CA THR A 119 -12.45 -10.45 -9.59
C THR A 119 -11.23 -10.52 -8.68
N LYS A 120 -10.23 -11.32 -9.05
CA LYS A 120 -9.02 -11.46 -8.21
C LYS A 120 -8.08 -10.27 -8.43
N VAL A 121 -7.37 -9.83 -7.39
CA VAL A 121 -6.43 -8.69 -7.47
C VAL A 121 -5.35 -8.92 -8.54
N GLU A 122 -4.90 -10.15 -8.73
CA GLU A 122 -3.91 -10.53 -9.74
C GLU A 122 -4.41 -10.29 -11.17
N GLN A 123 -5.73 -10.39 -11.40
CA GLN A 123 -6.35 -10.06 -12.69
C GLN A 123 -6.36 -8.54 -12.94
N LEU A 124 -6.50 -7.73 -11.89
CA LEU A 124 -6.47 -6.27 -12.01
C LEU A 124 -5.04 -5.75 -12.17
N THR A 125 -4.11 -6.32 -11.43
CA THR A 125 -2.71 -5.86 -11.40
C THR A 125 -1.89 -6.45 -12.53
N GLN A 126 -2.33 -7.57 -13.13
CA GLN A 126 -1.54 -8.36 -14.09
C GLN A 126 -0.17 -8.76 -13.51
N PHE A 127 -0.11 -8.88 -12.18
CA PHE A 127 1.10 -9.18 -11.43
C PHE A 127 0.81 -10.30 -10.44
N PRO A 128 1.65 -11.34 -10.38
CA PRO A 128 1.43 -12.43 -9.44
C PRO A 128 1.70 -11.97 -8.00
N GLU A 129 1.13 -12.70 -7.06
CA GLU A 129 1.58 -12.64 -5.67
C GLU A 129 3.07 -13.01 -5.58
N MET A 130 3.86 -12.23 -4.82
CA MET A 130 5.30 -12.43 -4.67
C MET A 130 5.73 -12.43 -3.20
N LEU A 131 6.91 -13.04 -2.96
CA LEU A 131 7.60 -13.05 -1.66
C LEU A 131 6.71 -13.61 -0.54
N ASP A 132 6.18 -14.82 -0.77
CA ASP A 132 5.31 -15.54 0.17
C ASP A 132 4.10 -14.73 0.65
N GLY A 133 3.62 -13.85 -0.23
CA GLY A 133 2.46 -13.03 0.01
C GLY A 133 2.71 -11.68 0.65
N ARG A 134 3.97 -11.29 0.85
CA ARG A 134 4.34 -9.95 1.31
C ARG A 134 4.00 -8.86 0.30
N VAL A 135 3.95 -9.20 -0.99
CA VAL A 135 3.63 -8.26 -2.07
C VAL A 135 2.46 -8.78 -2.89
N LYS A 136 1.25 -8.34 -2.53
CA LYS A 136 -0.02 -8.63 -3.24
C LYS A 136 -0.71 -7.36 -3.74
N THR A 137 -0.91 -6.39 -2.84
CA THR A 137 -1.77 -5.23 -3.06
C THR A 137 -1.01 -3.90 -3.19
N LEU A 138 0.30 -3.91 -2.96
CA LEU A 138 1.20 -2.76 -3.07
C LEU A 138 1.46 -2.41 -4.56
N HIS A 139 0.40 -2.06 -5.27
CA HIS A 139 0.42 -1.85 -6.72
C HIS A 139 -0.33 -0.56 -7.11
N PRO A 140 0.12 0.19 -8.14
CA PRO A 140 -0.56 1.40 -8.61
C PRO A 140 -2.01 1.18 -9.05
N ASN A 141 -2.34 0.04 -9.66
CA ASN A 141 -3.74 -0.26 -10.04
C ASN A 141 -4.67 -0.38 -8.81
N ILE A 142 -4.13 -0.68 -7.63
CA ILE A 142 -4.89 -0.71 -6.38
C ILE A 142 -4.89 0.68 -5.75
N HIS A 143 -3.71 1.20 -5.40
CA HIS A 143 -3.62 2.46 -4.66
C HIS A 143 -4.01 3.69 -5.50
N GLY A 144 -3.79 3.67 -6.81
CA GLY A 144 -4.27 4.70 -7.73
C GLY A 144 -5.80 4.74 -7.78
N GLY A 145 -6.44 3.57 -7.84
CA GLY A 145 -7.90 3.45 -7.79
C GLY A 145 -8.51 3.89 -6.46
N ILE A 146 -7.78 3.75 -5.36
CA ILE A 146 -8.19 4.21 -4.02
C ILE A 146 -7.93 5.71 -3.83
N LEU A 147 -6.78 6.23 -4.25
CA LEU A 147 -6.31 7.59 -3.91
C LEU A 147 -6.70 8.67 -4.92
N ALA A 148 -7.18 8.29 -6.10
CA ALA A 148 -7.63 9.27 -7.07
C ALA A 148 -8.80 10.08 -6.53
N ARG A 149 -8.62 11.41 -6.53
CA ARG A 149 -9.68 12.34 -6.19
C ARG A 149 -10.59 12.54 -7.39
N ARG A 150 -11.87 12.24 -7.21
CA ARG A 150 -12.85 12.29 -8.31
C ARG A 150 -13.21 13.73 -8.69
N ASP A 151 -13.00 14.67 -7.78
CA ASP A 151 -13.16 16.10 -8.02
C ASP A 151 -11.96 16.76 -8.75
N GLN A 152 -10.89 16.00 -9.02
CA GLN A 152 -9.70 16.49 -9.73
C GLN A 152 -9.61 15.88 -11.13
N LYS A 153 -9.92 16.67 -12.16
CA LYS A 153 -9.91 16.23 -13.57
C LYS A 153 -8.61 15.52 -13.97
N HIS A 154 -7.46 16.06 -13.58
CA HIS A 154 -6.15 15.50 -13.91
C HIS A 154 -5.88 14.12 -13.25
N HIS A 155 -6.49 13.82 -12.09
CA HIS A 155 -6.40 12.48 -11.49
C HIS A 155 -7.17 11.45 -12.34
N ILE A 156 -8.40 11.78 -12.75
CA ILE A 156 -9.24 10.89 -13.56
C ILE A 156 -8.63 10.68 -14.95
N GLU A 157 -8.07 11.72 -15.56
CA GLU A 157 -7.33 11.61 -16.82
C GLU A 157 -6.09 10.71 -16.67
N ALA A 158 -5.34 10.82 -15.56
CA ALA A 158 -4.21 9.96 -15.29
C ALA A 158 -4.64 8.49 -15.12
N LEU A 159 -5.72 8.22 -14.38
CA LEU A 159 -6.27 6.87 -14.24
C LEU A 159 -6.69 6.29 -15.59
N SER A 160 -7.44 7.05 -16.39
CA SER A 160 -7.89 6.63 -17.71
C SER A 160 -6.72 6.34 -18.65
N THR A 161 -5.68 7.18 -18.64
CA THR A 161 -4.47 6.98 -19.46
C THR A 161 -3.77 5.66 -19.16
N HIS A 162 -3.83 5.20 -17.90
CA HIS A 162 -3.16 3.98 -17.45
C HIS A 162 -4.12 2.79 -17.31
N GLY A 163 -5.40 2.94 -17.69
CA GLY A 163 -6.40 1.88 -17.58
C GLY A 163 -6.73 1.48 -16.14
N ILE A 164 -6.61 2.40 -15.19
CA ILE A 164 -6.85 2.14 -13.76
C ILE A 164 -8.30 2.47 -13.39
N GLY A 165 -9.02 1.49 -12.84
CA GLY A 165 -10.37 1.66 -12.28
C GLY A 165 -10.35 2.32 -10.89
N THR A 166 -11.49 2.83 -10.44
CA THR A 166 -11.65 3.43 -9.10
C THR A 166 -12.33 2.47 -8.13
N PHE A 167 -11.94 2.52 -6.86
CA PHE A 167 -12.67 1.86 -5.78
C PHE A 167 -13.61 2.83 -5.07
N ASP A 168 -14.79 2.35 -4.69
CA ASP A 168 -15.80 3.08 -3.92
C ASP A 168 -15.86 2.62 -2.47
N VAL A 169 -15.55 1.34 -2.24
CA VAL A 169 -15.56 0.70 -0.91
C VAL A 169 -14.27 -0.11 -0.76
N VAL A 170 -13.65 -0.02 0.41
CA VAL A 170 -12.49 -0.81 0.82
C VAL A 170 -12.82 -1.45 2.17
N VAL A 171 -12.96 -2.77 2.20
CA VAL A 171 -13.23 -3.55 3.41
C VAL A 171 -11.97 -4.36 3.75
N VAL A 172 -11.27 -3.95 4.80
CA VAL A 172 -9.98 -4.55 5.17
C VAL A 172 -9.87 -4.66 6.68
N ASN A 173 -9.64 -5.86 7.20
CA ASN A 173 -9.23 -6.06 8.59
C ASN A 173 -7.85 -6.71 8.65
N LEU A 174 -7.11 -6.33 9.68
CA LEU A 174 -5.74 -6.79 9.88
C LEU A 174 -5.73 -8.12 10.64
N TYR A 175 -4.66 -8.87 10.48
CA TYR A 175 -4.39 -10.02 11.33
C TYR A 175 -4.39 -9.58 12.80
N PRO A 176 -5.02 -10.33 13.73
CA PRO A 176 -5.08 -9.98 15.15
C PRO A 176 -3.72 -10.18 15.82
N PHE A 177 -2.75 -9.35 15.44
CA PHE A 177 -1.34 -9.47 15.80
C PHE A 177 -1.16 -9.44 17.31
N TYR A 178 -1.80 -8.49 17.98
CA TYR A 178 -1.75 -8.35 19.43
C TYR A 178 -2.16 -9.63 20.16
N ASP A 179 -3.31 -10.21 19.79
CA ASP A 179 -3.83 -11.43 20.44
C ASP A 179 -2.88 -12.62 20.22
N LYS A 180 -2.21 -12.66 19.07
CA LYS A 180 -1.26 -13.74 18.74
C LYS A 180 0.03 -13.62 19.50
N VAL A 181 0.64 -12.44 19.53
CA VAL A 181 1.92 -12.23 20.21
C VAL A 181 1.79 -12.23 21.74
N THR A 182 0.59 -12.02 22.27
CA THR A 182 0.30 -12.08 23.71
C THR A 182 -0.28 -13.42 24.17
N SER A 183 -0.51 -14.36 23.24
CA SER A 183 -1.09 -15.67 23.56
C SER A 183 -0.20 -16.52 24.45
N SER A 184 -0.82 -17.42 25.24
CA SER A 184 -0.11 -18.32 26.14
C SER A 184 0.84 -19.24 25.35
N GLY A 185 2.14 -19.03 25.53
CA GLY A 185 3.20 -19.72 24.78
C GLY A 185 4.04 -18.79 23.91
N GLY A 186 3.57 -17.55 23.68
CA GLY A 186 4.22 -16.61 22.77
C GLY A 186 4.11 -17.05 21.31
N ILE A 187 4.66 -16.25 20.43
CA ILE A 187 4.92 -16.60 19.02
C ILE A 187 6.44 -16.65 18.84
N GLU A 188 6.93 -17.57 18.02
CA GLU A 188 8.35 -17.52 17.61
C GLU A 188 8.63 -16.21 16.89
N PHE A 189 9.86 -15.69 17.00
CA PHE A 189 10.20 -14.38 16.47
C PHE A 189 9.94 -14.28 14.96
N GLU A 190 10.38 -15.29 14.21
CA GLU A 190 10.21 -15.39 12.75
C GLU A 190 8.73 -15.43 12.37
N ASP A 191 7.92 -16.20 13.09
CA ASP A 191 6.47 -16.26 12.88
C ASP A 191 5.80 -14.91 13.20
N GLY A 192 6.28 -14.21 14.22
CA GLY A 192 5.87 -12.84 14.52
C GLY A 192 6.18 -11.89 13.36
N ILE A 193 7.40 -11.94 12.81
CA ILE A 193 7.80 -11.12 11.66
C ILE A 193 6.94 -11.39 10.43
N GLU A 194 6.59 -12.64 10.12
CA GLU A 194 5.72 -12.97 8.97
C GLU A 194 4.27 -12.50 9.15
N ASN A 195 3.80 -12.33 10.38
CA ASN A 195 2.44 -11.85 10.66
C ASN A 195 2.32 -10.31 10.71
N ILE A 196 3.41 -9.57 10.46
CA ILE A 196 3.37 -8.11 10.30
C ILE A 196 2.83 -7.78 8.90
N ASP A 197 1.63 -7.24 8.83
CA ASP A 197 0.94 -6.85 7.60
C ASP A 197 1.43 -5.48 7.11
N ILE A 198 1.81 -5.42 5.84
CA ILE A 198 2.22 -4.19 5.16
C ILE A 198 1.10 -3.68 4.25
N GLY A 199 0.45 -4.59 3.52
CA GLY A 199 -0.55 -4.25 2.51
C GLY A 199 -1.85 -3.74 3.14
N GLY A 200 -2.31 -4.39 4.21
CA GLY A 200 -3.51 -4.03 4.95
C GLY A 200 -3.47 -2.58 5.45
N PRO A 201 -2.49 -2.18 6.29
CA PRO A 201 -2.37 -0.80 6.77
C PRO A 201 -2.22 0.22 5.63
N ALA A 202 -1.50 -0.13 4.54
CA ALA A 202 -1.36 0.74 3.39
C ALA A 202 -2.71 1.01 2.70
N MET A 203 -3.53 -0.02 2.47
CA MET A 203 -4.86 0.11 1.86
C MET A 203 -5.82 0.89 2.78
N ILE A 204 -5.84 0.58 4.08
CA ILE A 204 -6.69 1.25 5.07
C ILE A 204 -6.38 2.74 5.12
N ARG A 205 -5.09 3.12 5.24
CA ARG A 205 -4.67 4.53 5.27
C ARG A 205 -4.98 5.25 3.97
N ALA A 206 -4.80 4.59 2.83
CA ALA A 206 -5.10 5.16 1.52
C ALA A 206 -6.60 5.49 1.38
N ALA A 207 -7.47 4.54 1.76
CA ALA A 207 -8.92 4.72 1.68
C ALA A 207 -9.42 5.76 2.68
N ALA A 208 -8.93 5.72 3.93
CA ALA A 208 -9.26 6.72 4.96
C ALA A 208 -8.82 8.15 4.55
N LYS A 209 -7.65 8.29 3.93
CA LYS A 209 -7.19 9.58 3.38
C LYS A 209 -8.16 10.10 2.32
N ASN A 210 -8.71 9.23 1.47
CA ASN A 210 -9.63 9.60 0.40
C ASN A 210 -11.11 9.38 0.76
N HIS A 211 -11.48 9.51 2.04
CA HIS A 211 -12.82 9.22 2.56
C HIS A 211 -13.99 9.96 1.87
N LYS A 212 -13.70 11.11 1.24
CA LYS A 212 -14.66 11.83 0.41
C LYS A 212 -15.20 10.96 -0.72
N ASP A 213 -14.34 10.18 -1.35
CA ASP A 213 -14.64 9.36 -2.53
C ASP A 213 -14.73 7.86 -2.21
N VAL A 214 -14.07 7.40 -1.13
CA VAL A 214 -13.95 5.96 -0.77
C VAL A 214 -14.43 5.70 0.64
N LEU A 215 -15.32 4.73 0.84
CA LEU A 215 -15.71 4.24 2.17
C LEU A 215 -14.71 3.16 2.61
N VAL A 216 -14.12 3.32 3.80
CA VAL A 216 -13.23 2.32 4.40
C VAL A 216 -13.91 1.65 5.58
N VAL A 217 -13.91 0.32 5.63
CA VAL A 217 -14.46 -0.44 6.76
C VAL A 217 -13.43 -1.43 7.26
N VAL A 218 -13.16 -1.37 8.57
CA VAL A 218 -12.14 -2.19 9.24
C VAL A 218 -12.73 -3.18 10.27
N ASP A 219 -14.05 -3.16 10.44
CA ASP A 219 -14.76 -3.93 11.45
C ASP A 219 -16.09 -4.44 10.89
N SER A 220 -16.35 -5.73 11.12
CA SER A 220 -17.59 -6.41 10.74
C SER A 220 -18.86 -5.76 11.31
N GLU A 221 -18.77 -5.13 12.48
CA GLU A 221 -19.91 -4.49 13.12
C GLU A 221 -20.47 -3.31 12.31
N ASP A 222 -19.66 -2.72 11.43
CA ASP A 222 -20.08 -1.60 10.58
C ASP A 222 -20.72 -2.06 9.25
N TYR A 223 -20.71 -3.36 8.90
CA TYR A 223 -21.26 -3.85 7.63
C TYR A 223 -22.75 -3.49 7.43
N PRO A 224 -23.64 -3.64 8.43
CA PRO A 224 -25.05 -3.26 8.24
C PRO A 224 -25.23 -1.76 7.96
N ALA A 225 -24.50 -0.92 8.69
CA ALA A 225 -24.55 0.53 8.51
C ALA A 225 -23.96 0.95 7.15
N LEU A 226 -22.89 0.30 6.70
CA LEU A 226 -22.31 0.49 5.37
C LEU A 226 -23.34 0.20 4.28
N LEU A 227 -23.96 -0.98 4.30
CA LEU A 227 -24.91 -1.39 3.27
C LEU A 227 -26.14 -0.48 3.24
N GLU A 228 -26.62 -0.03 4.40
CA GLU A 228 -27.72 0.93 4.47
C GLU A 228 -27.31 2.31 3.92
N PHE A 229 -26.12 2.79 4.26
CA PHE A 229 -25.58 4.04 3.73
C PHE A 229 -25.54 4.01 2.19
N LEU A 230 -25.10 2.90 1.61
CA LEU A 230 -24.94 2.73 0.16
C LEU A 230 -26.26 2.71 -0.64
N LYS A 231 -27.43 2.55 0.00
CA LYS A 231 -28.74 2.58 -0.66
C LYS A 231 -29.23 3.98 -1.04
N GLY A 232 -28.59 5.04 -0.54
CA GLY A 232 -28.97 6.42 -0.90
C GLY A 232 -28.59 7.51 0.09
N ASN A 233 -27.82 7.18 1.14
CA ASN A 233 -27.39 8.17 2.11
C ASN A 233 -26.18 8.97 1.58
N GLN A 234 -26.11 10.25 1.92
CA GLN A 234 -25.03 11.18 1.55
C GLN A 234 -24.38 11.81 2.80
N ASP A 235 -24.50 11.16 3.96
CA ASP A 235 -23.95 11.64 5.22
C ASP A 235 -22.41 11.67 5.21
N GLU A 236 -21.85 12.87 5.10
CA GLU A 236 -20.41 13.11 5.19
C GLU A 236 -19.83 12.74 6.57
N GLN A 237 -20.62 12.82 7.65
CA GLN A 237 -20.17 12.45 8.99
C GLN A 237 -19.94 10.95 9.10
N PHE A 238 -20.76 10.12 8.44
CA PHE A 238 -20.54 8.69 8.37
C PHE A 238 -19.19 8.35 7.69
N ARG A 239 -18.87 9.00 6.58
CA ARG A 239 -17.57 8.85 5.89
C ARG A 239 -16.40 9.22 6.80
N LEU A 240 -16.50 10.35 7.48
CA LEU A 240 -15.47 10.82 8.42
C LEU A 240 -15.32 9.87 9.62
N LYS A 241 -16.42 9.35 10.17
CA LYS A 241 -16.41 8.37 11.27
C LYS A 241 -15.66 7.10 10.86
N LEU A 242 -15.94 6.58 9.67
CA LEU A 242 -15.24 5.42 9.13
C LEU A 242 -13.74 5.67 8.94
N ALA A 243 -13.37 6.84 8.40
CA ALA A 243 -11.98 7.25 8.24
C ALA A 243 -11.24 7.38 9.58
N TRP A 244 -11.89 7.98 10.59
CA TRP A 244 -11.38 8.06 11.95
C TRP A 244 -11.12 6.68 12.54
N LYS A 245 -12.11 5.77 12.45
CA LYS A 245 -12.00 4.39 12.94
C LYS A 245 -10.86 3.64 12.24
N ALA A 246 -10.71 3.83 10.93
CA ALA A 246 -9.62 3.25 10.14
C ALA A 246 -8.22 3.72 10.60
N PHE A 247 -8.02 5.03 10.81
CA PHE A 247 -6.74 5.54 11.33
C PHE A 247 -6.48 5.10 12.77
N GLN A 248 -7.52 5.03 13.62
CA GLN A 248 -7.41 4.49 14.97
C GLN A 248 -6.98 3.03 14.94
N HIS A 249 -7.59 2.21 14.07
CA HIS A 249 -7.27 0.79 13.94
C HIS A 249 -5.80 0.56 13.57
N VAL A 250 -5.29 1.32 12.59
CA VAL A 250 -3.87 1.23 12.19
C VAL A 250 -2.93 1.75 13.29
N ALA A 251 -3.29 2.83 13.99
CA ALA A 251 -2.48 3.33 15.11
C ALA A 251 -2.36 2.30 16.25
N SER A 252 -3.46 1.61 16.58
CA SER A 252 -3.45 0.52 17.56
C SER A 252 -2.60 -0.66 17.09
N TYR A 253 -2.70 -1.02 15.81
CA TYR A 253 -1.91 -2.09 15.19
C TYR A 253 -0.41 -1.79 15.26
N ASP A 254 0.01 -0.61 14.80
CA ASP A 254 1.43 -0.20 14.81
C ASP A 254 1.99 -0.13 16.24
N SER A 255 1.16 0.27 17.22
CA SER A 255 1.54 0.27 18.64
C SER A 255 1.81 -1.14 19.15
N ALA A 256 0.96 -2.11 18.81
CA ALA A 256 1.14 -3.51 19.19
C ALA A 256 2.42 -4.12 18.57
N VAL A 257 2.68 -3.84 17.28
CA VAL A 257 3.90 -4.28 16.59
C VAL A 257 5.14 -3.66 17.24
N SER A 258 5.13 -2.35 17.49
CA SER A 258 6.24 -1.65 18.13
C SER A 258 6.53 -2.18 19.53
N GLU A 259 5.50 -2.41 20.33
CA GLU A 259 5.65 -2.94 21.68
C GLU A 259 6.20 -4.37 21.67
N TRP A 260 5.72 -5.21 20.76
CA TRP A 260 6.22 -6.57 20.62
C TRP A 260 7.69 -6.59 20.20
N LEU A 261 8.08 -5.83 19.17
CA LEU A 261 9.47 -5.73 18.70
C LEU A 261 10.42 -5.23 19.79
N TRP A 262 9.98 -4.29 20.63
CA TRP A 262 10.78 -3.78 21.74
C TRP A 262 11.07 -4.84 22.81
N LYS A 263 10.19 -5.84 22.97
CA LYS A 263 10.31 -6.91 23.96
C LYS A 263 11.18 -8.08 23.52
N GLN A 264 11.60 -8.13 22.25
CA GLN A 264 12.47 -9.17 21.71
C GLN A 264 13.93 -8.88 22.06
#